data_AF-A0A5F2BD34-F1
#
_entry.id   AF-A0A5F2BD34-F1
#
_cell.length_a   1.000
_cell.length_b   1.000
_cell.length_c   1.000
_cell.angle_alpha   90.00
_cell.angle_beta   90.00
_cell.angle_gamma   90.00
#
_symmetry.space_group_name_H-M   'P 1'
#
loop_
_entity.id
_entity.type
_entity.pdbx_description
1 polymer ?
#
loop_
_entity_poly.entity_id
_entity_poly.type
_entity_poly.pdbx_seq_one_letter_code
_entity_poly.pdbx_strand_id
1 'polypeptide(L)'
;MFDFLKRQPSVPITDEVWISQDSKLEKCKRLLRKNDSYLFVFWFEDSLEKFQTALDLGKNSPNLAYAYELSVVDLASRTPIFCEHHPLRKTEQDLFLSLKFKEVTVFSSLDEPLFQKFGGEKVAELMKQLGVAGNSISHSWVTASIRRAQEKIAAKISIEQRTRSSQDEWFSLNLPG
;
A
#
# COMPACT_ATOMS: atom_id res chain seq x y z
N MET A 1 3.34 -39.72 -1.56
CA MET A 1 4.23 -38.87 -0.74
C MET A 1 3.97 -37.44 -1.19
N PHE A 2 3.00 -36.76 -0.57
CA PHE A 2 2.61 -35.41 -0.96
C PHE A 2 3.54 -34.44 -0.26
N ASP A 3 4.44 -33.84 -1.02
CA ASP A 3 5.34 -32.81 -0.53
C ASP A 3 4.48 -31.59 -0.16
N PHE A 4 4.35 -31.38 1.15
CA PHE A 4 3.64 -30.28 1.75
C PHE A 4 4.42 -29.02 1.38
N LEU A 5 4.01 -28.36 0.29
CA LEU A 5 4.59 -27.10 -0.18
C LEU A 5 4.86 -26.20 1.03
N LYS A 6 6.13 -26.04 1.40
CA LYS A 6 6.52 -25.13 2.47
C LYS A 6 6.00 -23.75 2.11
N ARG A 7 5.01 -23.26 2.87
CA ARG A 7 4.52 -21.88 2.71
C ARG A 7 5.72 -20.97 2.85
N GLN A 8 5.98 -20.15 1.83
CA GLN A 8 7.03 -19.14 1.94
C GLN A 8 6.73 -18.23 3.14
N PRO A 9 7.76 -17.81 3.89
CA PRO A 9 7.56 -16.87 4.98
C PRO A 9 6.85 -15.63 4.43
N SER A 10 5.89 -15.13 5.20
CA SER A 10 5.16 -13.92 4.84
C SER A 10 4.78 -13.16 6.10
N VAL A 11 4.77 -11.83 5.98
CA VAL A 11 4.34 -10.90 7.02
C VAL A 11 2.84 -10.63 6.81
N PRO A 12 2.00 -10.79 7.86
CA PRO A 12 0.60 -10.38 7.84
C PRO A 12 0.45 -8.91 7.46
N ILE A 13 -0.55 -8.63 6.63
CA ILE A 13 -0.92 -7.26 6.24
C ILE A 13 -2.34 -6.99 6.74
N THR A 14 -2.53 -5.83 7.36
CA THR A 14 -3.82 -5.26 7.71
C THR A 14 -4.11 -4.12 6.74
N ASP A 15 -5.09 -4.33 5.87
CA ASP A 15 -5.49 -3.32 4.89
C ASP A 15 -6.61 -2.45 5.43
N GLU A 16 -6.43 -1.14 5.33
CA GLU A 16 -7.48 -0.14 5.51
C GLU A 16 -7.74 0.53 4.16
N VAL A 17 -8.83 0.13 3.50
CA VAL A 17 -9.19 0.68 2.19
C VAL A 17 -10.22 1.80 2.37
N TRP A 18 -9.92 2.96 1.80
CA TRP A 18 -10.73 4.17 1.84
C TRP A 18 -11.48 4.36 0.52
N ILE A 19 -12.63 5.04 0.57
CA ILE A 19 -13.44 5.30 -0.63
C ILE A 19 -12.74 6.24 -1.62
N SER A 20 -11.89 7.15 -1.11
CA SER A 20 -11.12 8.11 -1.90
C SER A 20 -9.79 8.44 -1.24
N GLN A 21 -8.87 8.95 -2.04
CA GLN A 21 -7.58 9.45 -1.60
C GLN A 21 -7.75 10.59 -0.59
N ASP A 22 -8.74 11.47 -0.78
CA ASP A 22 -9.05 12.54 0.17
C ASP A 22 -9.43 12.00 1.56
N SER A 23 -10.26 10.95 1.61
CA SER A 23 -10.66 10.34 2.88
C SER A 23 -9.46 9.70 3.60
N LYS A 24 -8.59 9.03 2.84
CA LYS A 24 -7.31 8.50 3.34
C LYS A 24 -6.41 9.60 3.88
N LEU A 25 -6.28 10.72 3.15
CA LEU A 25 -5.48 11.88 3.56
C LEU A 25 -5.99 12.51 4.85
N GLU A 26 -7.30 12.70 5.00
CA GLU A 26 -7.89 13.24 6.24
C GLU A 26 -7.63 12.35 7.46
N LYS A 27 -7.62 11.02 7.27
CA LYS A 27 -7.16 10.09 8.31
C LYS A 27 -5.67 10.32 8.63
N CYS A 28 -4.81 10.41 7.64
CA CYS A 28 -3.37 10.62 7.85
C CYS A 28 -3.09 11.95 8.59
N LYS A 29 -3.77 13.04 8.21
CA LYS A 29 -3.72 14.33 8.94
C LYS A 29 -4.08 14.18 10.40
N ARG A 30 -5.19 13.49 10.70
CA ARG A 30 -5.64 13.24 12.07
C ARG A 30 -4.65 12.40 12.87
N LEU A 31 -3.99 11.42 12.26
CA LEU A 31 -2.97 10.60 12.91
C LEU A 31 -1.75 11.44 13.28
N LEU A 32 -1.20 12.22 12.35
CA LEU A 32 -0.06 13.11 12.62
C LEU A 32 -0.35 14.14 13.71
N ARG A 33 -1.54 14.75 13.68
CA ARG A 33 -1.94 15.71 14.73
C ARG A 33 -2.03 15.09 16.12
N LYS A 34 -2.30 13.78 16.20
CA LYS A 34 -2.37 13.05 17.48
C LYS A 34 -1.00 12.60 17.97
N ASN A 35 -0.12 12.20 17.06
CA ASN A 35 1.16 11.60 17.39
C ASN A 35 2.12 11.74 16.20
N ASP A 36 3.31 12.28 16.44
CA ASP A 36 4.35 12.51 15.43
C ASP A 36 5.22 11.27 15.15
N SER A 37 5.01 10.16 15.86
CA SER A 37 5.69 8.88 15.61
C SER A 37 5.21 8.17 14.35
N TYR A 38 4.10 8.57 13.73
CA TYR A 38 3.66 7.95 12.47
C TYR A 38 4.62 8.28 11.34
N LEU A 39 5.01 7.24 10.59
CA LEU A 39 5.83 7.32 9.39
C LEU A 39 5.00 6.84 8.20
N PHE A 40 4.66 7.73 7.28
CA PHE A 40 3.97 7.37 6.05
C PHE A 40 4.97 6.94 5.00
N VAL A 41 4.80 5.73 4.47
CA VAL A 41 5.76 5.07 3.61
C VAL A 41 5.17 4.92 2.21
N PHE A 42 5.95 5.29 1.20
CA PHE A 42 5.52 5.32 -0.20
C PHE A 42 6.40 4.43 -1.07
N TRP A 43 5.79 3.80 -2.06
CA TRP A 43 6.52 3.04 -3.07
C TRP A 43 6.91 3.93 -4.24
N PHE A 44 6.12 4.97 -4.52
CA PHE A 44 6.27 5.85 -5.66
C PHE A 44 6.43 7.32 -5.28
N GLU A 45 7.18 8.05 -6.10
CA GLU A 45 7.48 9.48 -5.97
C GLU A 45 6.19 10.31 -6.07
N ASP A 46 5.31 10.00 -7.02
CA ASP A 46 4.06 10.74 -7.21
C ASP A 46 3.15 10.69 -5.98
N SER A 47 3.02 9.52 -5.34
CA SER A 47 2.23 9.33 -4.13
C SER A 47 2.81 10.12 -2.97
N LEU A 48 4.14 10.11 -2.80
CA LEU A 48 4.80 10.89 -1.75
C LEU A 48 4.59 12.38 -1.94
N GLU A 49 4.81 12.91 -3.15
CA GLU A 49 4.67 14.33 -3.47
C GLU A 49 3.23 14.84 -3.27
N LYS A 50 2.24 14.04 -3.69
CA LYS A 50 0.80 14.31 -3.45
C LYS A 50 0.52 14.41 -1.95
N PHE A 51 1.02 13.47 -1.16
CA PHE A 51 0.83 13.48 0.29
C PHE A 51 1.57 14.62 0.97
N GLN A 52 2.81 14.91 0.58
CA GLN A 52 3.60 16.01 1.10
C GLN A 52 2.86 17.34 0.91
N THR A 53 2.34 17.57 -0.30
CA THR A 53 1.55 18.76 -0.62
C THR A 53 0.24 18.81 0.17
N ALA A 54 -0.53 17.71 0.18
CA ALA A 54 -1.84 17.67 0.84
C ALA A 54 -1.77 17.78 2.37
N LEU A 55 -0.65 17.38 2.98
CA LEU A 55 -0.40 17.46 4.42
C LEU A 55 0.32 18.76 4.82
N ASP A 56 0.66 19.65 3.86
CA ASP A 56 1.45 20.87 4.07
C ASP A 56 2.77 20.59 4.80
N LEU A 57 3.47 19.54 4.36
CA LEU A 57 4.73 19.10 4.95
C LEU A 57 5.93 19.63 4.15
N GLY A 58 6.99 20.03 4.86
CA GLY A 58 8.24 20.45 4.22
C GLY A 58 8.92 19.32 3.44
N LYS A 59 9.82 19.69 2.50
CA LYS A 59 10.55 18.76 1.60
C LYS A 59 11.25 17.60 2.31
N ASN A 60 11.69 17.80 3.55
CA ASN A 60 12.41 16.81 4.36
C ASN A 60 11.62 16.43 5.62
N SER A 61 10.30 16.32 5.52
CA SER A 61 9.48 15.93 6.65
C SER A 61 9.91 14.54 7.16
N PRO A 62 10.21 14.40 8.46
CA PRO A 62 10.63 13.11 9.03
C PRO A 62 9.48 12.10 9.13
N ASN A 63 8.26 12.51 8.76
CA ASN A 63 7.05 11.69 8.77
C ASN A 63 6.74 11.04 7.43
N LEU A 64 7.54 11.30 6.39
CA LEU A 64 7.42 10.68 5.08
C LEU A 64 8.72 9.93 4.76
N ALA A 65 8.62 8.75 4.17
CA ALA A 65 9.78 8.01 3.69
C ALA A 65 9.44 7.17 2.45
N TYR A 66 10.45 6.92 1.64
CA TYR A 66 10.35 5.90 0.61
C TYR A 66 10.57 4.50 1.19
N ALA A 67 9.81 3.52 0.71
CA ALA A 67 9.91 2.13 1.14
C ALA A 67 11.33 1.55 0.98
N TYR A 68 12.05 1.97 -0.06
CA TYR A 68 13.42 1.52 -0.34
C TYR A 68 14.49 2.24 0.49
N GLU A 69 14.14 3.27 1.26
CA GLU A 69 15.04 3.97 2.19
C GLU A 69 14.86 3.51 3.64
N LEU A 70 13.79 2.75 3.92
CA LEU A 70 13.50 2.28 5.27
C LEU A 70 14.63 1.39 5.81
N SER A 71 15.05 1.71 7.03
CA SER A 71 15.95 0.89 7.81
C SER A 71 15.32 0.46 9.14
N VAL A 72 15.89 -0.56 9.77
CA VAL A 72 15.46 -1.01 11.11
C VAL A 72 15.60 0.13 12.15
N VAL A 73 16.53 1.06 11.94
CA VAL A 73 16.75 2.22 12.82
C VAL A 73 15.55 3.17 12.76
N ASP A 74 15.01 3.43 11.57
CA ASP A 74 13.85 4.31 11.38
C ASP A 74 12.60 3.77 12.08
N LEU A 75 12.50 2.45 12.21
CA LEU A 75 11.36 1.75 12.78
C LEU A 75 11.40 1.60 14.30
N ALA A 76 12.54 1.90 14.96
CA ALA A 76 12.70 1.66 16.39
C ALA A 76 11.78 2.54 17.26
N SER A 77 11.42 3.73 16.77
CA SER A 77 10.58 4.72 17.48
C SER A 77 9.39 5.22 16.65
N ARG A 78 9.17 4.65 15.46
CA ARG A 78 8.10 5.07 14.55
C ARG A 78 7.11 3.96 14.26
N THR A 79 5.89 4.36 13.95
CA THR A 79 4.81 3.48 13.50
C THR A 79 4.63 3.65 12.00
N PRO A 80 5.18 2.75 11.16
CA PRO A 80 5.07 2.88 9.71
C PRO A 80 3.67 2.50 9.23
N ILE A 81 3.15 3.29 8.31
CA ILE A 81 1.92 3.03 7.57
C ILE A 81 2.27 3.18 6.09
N PHE A 82 2.13 2.10 5.33
CA PHE A 82 2.32 2.15 3.88
C PHE A 82 1.09 2.81 3.26
N CYS A 83 1.28 3.81 2.40
CA CYS A 83 0.20 4.63 1.86
C CYS A 83 -0.32 4.16 0.50
N GLU A 84 0.16 3.00 0.04
CA GLU A 84 -0.27 2.28 -1.15
C GLU A 84 0.33 0.87 -1.11
N HIS A 85 -0.19 -0.04 -1.93
CA HIS A 85 0.46 -1.30 -2.23
C HIS A 85 1.46 -1.18 -3.39
N HIS A 86 2.54 -1.95 -3.34
CA HIS A 86 3.31 -2.23 -4.55
C HIS A 86 2.51 -3.21 -5.44
N PRO A 87 2.51 -3.06 -6.78
CA PRO A 87 1.78 -3.97 -7.68
C PRO A 87 2.17 -5.45 -7.54
N LEU A 88 3.42 -5.71 -7.15
CA LEU A 88 3.92 -7.05 -6.86
C LEU A 88 4.01 -7.30 -5.36
N ARG A 89 3.25 -8.29 -4.88
CA ARG A 89 3.30 -8.77 -3.49
C ARG A 89 4.70 -9.18 -3.06
N LYS A 90 5.47 -9.81 -3.96
CA LYS A 90 6.81 -10.28 -3.65
C LYS A 90 7.70 -9.13 -3.19
N THR A 91 7.65 -7.99 -3.88
CA THR A 91 8.41 -6.78 -3.54
C THR A 91 8.09 -6.30 -2.11
N GLU A 92 6.81 -6.26 -1.76
CA GLU A 92 6.37 -5.89 -0.41
C GLU A 92 6.90 -6.86 0.64
N GLN A 93 6.69 -8.16 0.44
CA GLN A 93 7.04 -9.20 1.41
C GLN A 93 8.55 -9.32 1.61
N ASP A 94 9.34 -9.17 0.54
CA ASP A 94 10.81 -9.16 0.63
C ASP A 94 11.29 -7.99 1.51
N LEU A 95 10.71 -6.79 1.35
CA LEU A 95 10.99 -5.65 2.22
C LEU A 95 10.54 -5.94 3.67
N PHE A 96 9.30 -6.41 3.86
CA PHE A 96 8.74 -6.58 5.19
C PHE A 96 9.50 -7.63 6.01
N LEU A 97 9.92 -8.72 5.38
CA LEU A 97 10.74 -9.75 6.01
C LEU A 97 12.15 -9.24 6.34
N SER A 98 12.78 -8.47 5.44
CA SER A 98 14.13 -7.94 5.68
C SER A 98 14.15 -6.94 6.86
N LEU A 99 13.07 -6.17 7.02
CA LEU A 99 12.86 -5.26 8.15
C LEU A 99 12.26 -5.92 9.40
N LYS A 100 12.01 -7.24 9.35
CA LYS A 100 11.50 -8.05 10.48
C LYS A 100 10.18 -7.55 11.05
N PHE A 101 9.29 -7.05 10.18
CA PHE A 101 7.93 -6.69 10.59
C PHE A 101 7.19 -7.91 11.13
N LYS A 102 6.44 -7.71 12.23
CA LYS A 102 5.50 -8.70 12.76
C LYS A 102 4.16 -8.65 12.03
N GLU A 103 3.75 -7.45 11.67
CA GLU A 103 2.58 -7.11 10.87
C GLU A 103 2.84 -5.76 10.18
N VAL A 104 2.14 -5.50 9.08
CA VAL A 104 2.21 -4.22 8.35
C VAL A 104 0.80 -3.68 8.13
N THR A 105 0.63 -2.38 8.34
CA THR A 105 -0.61 -1.67 7.98
C THR A 105 -0.44 -0.97 6.64
N VAL A 106 -1.38 -1.18 5.73
CA VAL A 106 -1.43 -0.51 4.43
C VAL A 106 -2.73 0.27 4.32
N PHE A 107 -2.60 1.57 4.03
CA PHE A 107 -3.72 2.45 3.71
C PHE A 107 -3.81 2.58 2.20
N SER A 108 -4.91 2.14 1.63
CA SER A 108 -5.20 2.26 0.21
C SER A 108 -6.49 3.01 -0.03
N SER A 109 -6.70 3.52 -1.24
CA SER A 109 -7.99 4.07 -1.67
C SER A 109 -8.45 3.50 -3.01
N LEU A 110 -9.77 3.45 -3.21
CA LEU A 110 -10.36 2.83 -4.41
C LEU A 110 -10.06 3.55 -5.71
N ASP A 111 -9.70 4.83 -5.62
CA ASP A 111 -9.27 5.67 -6.73
C ASP A 111 -7.79 5.48 -7.09
N GLU A 112 -7.04 4.63 -6.38
CA GLU A 112 -5.66 4.27 -6.75
C GLU A 112 -5.60 3.39 -8.02
N PRO A 113 -4.52 3.48 -8.82
CA PRO A 113 -4.35 2.72 -10.05
C PRO A 113 -4.51 1.20 -9.89
N LEU A 114 -4.01 0.62 -8.80
CA LEU A 114 -4.12 -0.80 -8.50
C LEU A 114 -5.59 -1.26 -8.44
N PHE A 115 -6.44 -0.47 -7.77
CA PHE A 115 -7.86 -0.79 -7.66
C PHE A 115 -8.55 -0.56 -9.00
N GLN A 116 -8.30 0.55 -9.68
CA GLN A 116 -8.89 0.84 -10.99
C GLN A 116 -8.64 -0.28 -12.02
N LYS A 117 -7.44 -0.90 -12.01
CA LYS A 117 -7.09 -1.95 -12.97
C LYS A 117 -7.54 -3.37 -12.59
N PHE A 118 -7.64 -3.71 -11.29
CA PHE A 118 -7.75 -5.12 -10.87
C PHE A 118 -8.86 -5.48 -9.88
N GLY A 119 -9.66 -4.53 -9.42
CA GLY A 119 -10.73 -4.86 -8.47
C GLY A 119 -11.70 -3.74 -8.12
N GLY A 120 -11.57 -2.58 -8.77
CA GLY A 120 -12.28 -1.36 -8.46
C GLY A 120 -13.79 -1.56 -8.53
N GLU A 121 -14.31 -2.21 -9.56
CA GLU A 121 -15.77 -2.31 -9.73
C GLU A 121 -16.46 -3.08 -8.60
N LYS A 122 -16.00 -4.29 -8.26
CA LYS A 122 -16.64 -5.10 -7.19
C LYS A 122 -16.40 -4.54 -5.79
N VAL A 123 -15.20 -4.01 -5.51
CA VAL A 123 -14.90 -3.43 -4.20
C VAL A 123 -15.59 -2.07 -4.05
N ALA A 124 -15.63 -1.25 -5.09
CA ALA A 124 -16.35 0.04 -5.08
C ALA A 124 -17.86 -0.14 -4.99
N GLU A 125 -18.44 -1.12 -5.67
CA GLU A 125 -19.85 -1.45 -5.53
C GLU A 125 -20.17 -1.87 -4.09
N LEU A 126 -19.33 -2.72 -3.49
CA LEU A 126 -19.49 -3.11 -2.09
C LEU A 126 -19.30 -1.93 -1.12
N MET A 127 -18.33 -1.03 -1.38
CA MET A 127 -18.14 0.18 -0.58
C MET A 127 -19.33 1.13 -0.65
N LYS A 128 -19.91 1.30 -1.85
CA LYS A 128 -21.13 2.08 -2.07
C LYS A 128 -22.31 1.47 -1.32
N GLN A 129 -22.45 0.15 -1.32
CA GLN A 129 -23.50 -0.58 -0.60
C GLN A 129 -23.32 -0.54 0.92
N LEU A 130 -22.08 -0.55 1.41
CA LEU A 130 -21.76 -0.51 2.85
C LEU A 130 -21.93 0.89 3.46
N GLY A 131 -22.27 1.91 2.65
CA GLY A 131 -22.69 3.22 3.15
C GLY A 131 -21.67 3.89 4.07
N VAL A 132 -20.38 3.61 3.87
CA VAL A 132 -19.34 3.99 4.84
C VAL A 132 -19.01 5.47 4.66
N ALA A 133 -19.80 6.33 5.30
CA ALA A 133 -19.51 7.74 5.45
C ALA A 133 -18.23 7.93 6.26
N GLY A 134 -17.08 8.00 5.58
CA GLY A 134 -15.81 8.47 6.14
C GLY A 134 -14.99 7.48 6.97
N ASN A 135 -15.27 6.17 6.92
CA ASN A 135 -14.42 5.15 7.54
C ASN A 135 -13.78 4.22 6.50
N SER A 136 -12.62 3.65 6.83
CA SER A 136 -12.00 2.59 6.05
C SER A 136 -12.76 1.27 6.20
N ILE A 137 -12.66 0.43 5.17
CA ILE A 137 -13.02 -0.98 5.28
C ILE A 137 -11.75 -1.76 5.58
N SER A 138 -11.79 -2.51 6.69
CA SER A 138 -10.72 -3.42 7.08
C SER A 138 -11.31 -4.77 7.45
N HIS A 139 -11.28 -5.71 6.51
CA HIS A 139 -11.74 -7.08 6.68
C HIS A 139 -10.83 -8.06 5.92
N SER A 140 -10.72 -9.29 6.42
CA SER A 140 -9.84 -10.33 5.84
C SER A 140 -10.11 -10.64 4.36
N TRP A 141 -11.35 -10.46 3.89
CA TRP A 141 -11.70 -10.66 2.49
C TRP A 141 -11.16 -9.56 1.57
N VAL A 142 -10.97 -8.32 2.09
CA VAL A 142 -10.36 -7.21 1.35
C VAL A 142 -8.90 -7.52 1.09
N THR A 143 -8.15 -7.85 2.13
CA THR A 143 -6.76 -8.30 2.04
C THR A 143 -6.59 -9.49 1.11
N ALA A 144 -7.49 -10.47 1.18
CA ALA A 144 -7.48 -11.60 0.27
C ALA A 144 -7.75 -11.19 -1.20
N SER A 145 -8.55 -10.15 -1.43
CA SER A 145 -8.85 -9.65 -2.78
C SER A 145 -7.66 -8.88 -3.38
N ILE A 146 -7.02 -8.01 -2.59
CA ILE A 146 -5.79 -7.31 -2.98
C ILE A 146 -4.68 -8.33 -3.29
N ARG A 147 -4.50 -9.33 -2.42
CA ARG A 147 -3.54 -10.42 -2.68
C ARG A 147 -3.78 -11.11 -4.02
N ARG A 148 -5.03 -11.46 -4.33
CA ARG A 148 -5.39 -12.08 -5.62
C ARG A 148 -5.13 -11.14 -6.81
N ALA A 149 -5.33 -9.84 -6.64
CA ALA A 149 -5.00 -8.85 -7.67
C ALA A 149 -3.49 -8.84 -7.94
N GLN A 150 -2.65 -8.75 -6.90
CA GLN A 150 -1.19 -8.82 -7.02
C GLN A 150 -0.71 -10.15 -7.63
N GLU A 151 -1.34 -11.28 -7.28
CA GLU A 151 -1.05 -12.60 -7.89
C GLU A 151 -1.38 -12.62 -9.39
N LYS A 152 -2.50 -12.02 -9.82
CA LYS A 152 -2.86 -11.88 -11.24
C LYS A 152 -1.91 -10.96 -11.99
N ILE A 153 -1.44 -9.89 -11.36
CA ILE A 153 -0.42 -8.99 -11.92
C ILE A 153 0.89 -9.76 -12.12
N ALA A 154 1.37 -10.43 -11.07
CA ALA A 154 2.61 -11.19 -11.10
C ALA A 154 2.59 -12.29 -12.18
N ALA A 155 1.45 -12.96 -12.38
CA ALA A 155 1.32 -14.00 -13.41
C ALA A 155 1.45 -13.47 -14.86
N LYS A 156 1.26 -12.16 -15.08
CA LYS A 156 1.40 -11.52 -16.40
C LYS A 156 2.81 -10.99 -16.66
N ILE A 157 3.70 -11.02 -15.67
CA ILE A 157 5.01 -10.35 -15.73
C ILE A 157 6.11 -11.40 -15.72
N SER A 158 6.86 -11.46 -16.82
CA SER A 158 8.05 -12.31 -16.93
C SER A 158 9.28 -11.66 -16.29
N ILE A 159 9.49 -10.38 -16.60
CA ILE A 159 10.59 -9.55 -16.08
C ILE A 159 10.00 -8.19 -15.73
N GLU A 160 10.20 -7.75 -14.49
CA GLU A 160 9.75 -6.45 -14.03
C GLU A 160 10.64 -5.32 -14.57
N GLN A 161 10.03 -4.36 -15.26
CA GLN A 161 10.60 -3.04 -15.55
C GLN A 161 10.33 -2.12 -14.35
N ARG A 162 11.34 -1.95 -13.49
CA ARG A 162 11.22 -1.14 -12.27
C ARG A 162 11.15 0.35 -12.61
N THR A 163 10.20 1.04 -12.00
CA THR A 163 10.13 2.50 -11.95
C THR A 163 9.75 2.93 -10.54
N ARG A 164 10.16 4.14 -10.16
CA ARG A 164 9.80 4.77 -8.88
C ARG A 164 8.83 5.93 -9.07
N SER A 165 8.55 6.33 -10.31
CA SER A 165 7.86 7.59 -10.58
C SER A 165 6.38 7.51 -10.22
N SER A 166 5.64 6.52 -10.73
CA SER A 166 4.23 6.31 -10.36
C SER A 166 3.76 4.87 -10.54
N GLN A 167 2.67 4.51 -9.84
CA GLN A 167 2.04 3.20 -9.99
C GLN A 167 1.42 3.01 -11.41
N ASP A 168 0.88 4.08 -12.00
CA ASP A 168 0.36 4.05 -13.38
C ASP A 168 1.45 3.80 -14.43
N GLU A 169 2.60 4.45 -14.28
CA GLU A 169 3.76 4.22 -15.13
C GLU A 169 4.27 2.79 -14.97
N TRP A 170 4.35 2.30 -13.73
CA TRP A 170 4.72 0.91 -13.46
C TRP A 170 3.79 -0.05 -14.23
N PHE A 171 2.47 0.16 -14.19
CA PHE A 171 1.54 -0.67 -14.94
C PHE A 171 1.74 -0.57 -16.46
N SER A 172 2.00 0.64 -16.97
CA SER A 172 2.21 0.87 -18.41
C SER A 172 3.48 0.18 -18.93
N LEU A 173 4.52 0.07 -18.10
CA LEU A 173 5.77 -0.60 -18.45
C LEU A 173 5.68 -2.14 -18.32
N ASN A 174 4.82 -2.65 -17.44
CA ASN A 174 4.84 -4.06 -17.05
C ASN A 174 3.65 -4.88 -17.53
N LEU A 175 2.54 -4.24 -17.92
CA LEU A 175 1.35 -4.94 -18.39
C LEU A 175 1.07 -4.60 -19.85
N PRO A 176 0.59 -5.57 -20.65
CA PRO A 176 0.07 -5.27 -21.97
C PRO A 176 -1.12 -4.31 -21.86
N GLY A 177 -1.18 -3.35 -22.79
CA GLY A 177 -2.31 -2.43 -22.95
C GLY A 177 -3.60 -3.13 -23.35
#